data_AF-A0A7C7QPH0-F1
#
_entry.id   AF-A0A7C7QPH0-F1
#
_cell.length_a   1.000
_cell.length_b   1.000
_cell.length_c   1.000
_cell.angle_alpha   90.00
_cell.angle_beta   90.00
_cell.angle_gamma   90.00
#
_symmetry.space_group_name_H-M   'P 1'
#
loop_
_entity.id
_entity.type
_entity.pdbx_description
1 polymer ?
#
loop_
_entity_poly.entity_id
_entity_poly.type
_entity_poly.pdbx_seq_one_letter_code
_entity_poly.pdbx_strand_id
1 'polypeptide(L)'
;MKRGVQLVAFMLNQTPVTLISAFAVLKVGSQPRNLTNSIFPENSPTWSPDGQWIAFSRFTDPPDNNEVFVMTATGERVTRLTRDPAYDVWPVWLPPLESR
;
A
#
# COMPACT_ATOMS: atom_id res chain seq x y z
N MET A 1 17.74 -2.38 -16.00
CA MET A 1 16.75 -3.27 -15.34
C MET A 1 15.89 -2.42 -14.41
N LYS A 2 14.65 -2.11 -14.78
CA LYS A 2 13.71 -1.40 -13.90
C LYS A 2 12.88 -2.47 -13.19
N ARG A 3 13.08 -2.66 -11.88
CA ARG A 3 12.24 -3.56 -11.08
C ARG A 3 10.85 -2.92 -11.02
N GLY A 4 9.91 -3.49 -11.76
CA GLY A 4 8.52 -3.07 -11.75
C GLY A 4 7.89 -3.42 -10.40
N VAL A 5 7.25 -2.45 -9.76
CA VAL A 5 6.36 -2.72 -8.63
C VAL A 5 5.13 -3.40 -9.22
N GLN A 6 4.96 -4.69 -8.94
CA GLN A 6 3.73 -5.41 -9.26
C GLN A 6 2.75 -5.18 -8.11
N LEU A 7 1.68 -4.44 -8.39
CA LEU A 7 0.48 -4.42 -7.56
C LEU A 7 -0.52 -5.35 -8.21
N VAL A 8 -0.99 -6.32 -7.45
CA VAL A 8 -2.07 -7.21 -7.88
C VAL A 8 -3.17 -7.08 -6.85
N ALA A 9 -4.32 -6.54 -7.25
CA ALA A 9 -5.53 -6.58 -6.45
C ALA A 9 -6.23 -7.91 -6.70
N PHE A 10 -6.51 -8.69 -5.65
CA PHE A 10 -7.45 -9.79 -5.73
C PHE A 10 -8.35 -9.78 -4.49
N MET A 11 -9.66 -9.73 -4.71
CA MET A 11 -10.63 -10.14 -3.69
C MET A 11 -10.91 -11.62 -3.89
N LEU A 12 -10.60 -12.44 -2.87
CA LEU A 12 -11.07 -13.82 -2.81
C LEU A 12 -11.89 -14.02 -1.53
N ASN A 13 -13.20 -14.06 -1.70
CA ASN A 13 -14.09 -14.72 -0.75
C ASN A 13 -13.87 -16.23 -0.90
N GLN A 14 -13.28 -16.88 0.12
CA GLN A 14 -13.58 -18.27 0.51
C GLN A 14 -12.88 -18.69 1.83
N THR A 15 -13.60 -19.56 2.56
CA THR A 15 -13.45 -20.19 3.88
C THR A 15 -12.06 -20.77 4.28
N PRO A 16 -11.82 -21.10 5.58
CA PRO A 16 -10.53 -20.89 6.25
C PRO A 16 -9.53 -22.02 6.00
N VAL A 17 -8.25 -21.67 5.81
CA VAL A 17 -7.14 -22.64 5.87
C VAL A 17 -5.97 -22.07 6.69
N THR A 18 -5.75 -22.73 7.82
CA THR A 18 -4.58 -22.81 8.73
C THR A 18 -3.72 -21.57 8.98
N LEU A 19 -3.78 -21.08 10.23
CA LEU A 19 -3.01 -19.96 10.78
C LEU A 19 -1.50 -20.27 10.84
N ILE A 20 -0.72 -19.69 9.94
CA ILE A 20 0.64 -19.25 10.30
C ILE A 20 0.49 -17.83 10.81
N SER A 21 0.38 -17.68 12.13
CA SER A 21 0.40 -16.36 12.76
C SER A 21 1.81 -15.77 12.60
N ALA A 22 2.03 -15.03 11.53
CA ALA A 22 3.14 -14.10 11.45
C ALA A 22 2.83 -12.95 12.43
N PHE A 23 3.35 -13.04 13.65
CA PHE A 23 3.28 -11.94 14.60
C PHE A 23 4.24 -10.83 14.13
N ALA A 24 3.70 -9.69 13.73
CA ALA A 24 4.49 -8.48 13.57
C ALA A 24 4.84 -7.92 14.97
N VAL A 25 6.13 -7.80 15.26
CA VAL A 25 6.60 -7.08 16.45
C VAL A 25 6.37 -5.59 16.23
N LEU A 26 5.47 -5.00 17.00
CA LEU A 26 5.22 -3.56 17.00
C LEU A 26 6.46 -2.87 17.61
N LYS A 27 7.22 -2.10 16.83
CA LYS A 27 8.23 -1.18 17.40
C LYS A 27 7.48 -0.02 18.07
N VAL A 28 7.11 -0.21 19.34
CA VAL A 28 6.51 0.84 20.17
C VAL A 28 7.61 1.80 20.63
N GLY A 29 7.49 3.09 20.30
CA GLY A 29 8.40 4.10 20.84
C GLY A 29 8.54 5.44 20.12
N SER A 30 7.85 5.68 19.00
CA SER A 30 7.93 6.98 18.30
C SER A 30 6.63 7.77 18.37
N GLN A 31 6.77 9.10 18.54
CA GLN A 31 5.67 10.05 18.36
C GLN A 31 5.06 9.87 16.96
N PRO A 32 3.72 9.85 16.82
CA PRO A 32 3.08 9.88 15.51
C PRO A 32 3.54 11.09 14.70
N ARG A 33 3.91 10.87 13.44
CA ARG A 33 4.30 11.93 12.50
C ARG A 33 3.42 11.86 11.27
N ASN A 34 2.88 13.00 10.84
CA ASN A 34 2.21 13.08 9.55
C ASN A 34 3.25 12.98 8.41
N LEU A 35 3.02 12.07 7.47
CA LEU A 35 3.91 11.81 6.32
C LEU A 35 3.43 12.49 5.03
N THR A 36 2.25 13.10 5.06
CA THR A 36 1.54 13.60 3.89
C THR A 36 1.01 15.01 4.16
N ASN A 37 0.88 15.79 3.10
CA ASN A 37 0.27 17.13 3.09
C ASN A 37 -0.78 17.26 1.99
N SER A 38 -1.38 16.14 1.55
CA SER A 38 -2.40 16.11 0.51
C SER A 38 -3.67 16.84 0.95
N ILE A 39 -4.29 17.60 0.04
CA ILE A 39 -5.63 18.16 0.23
C ILE A 39 -6.73 17.11 0.01
N PHE A 40 -6.41 15.99 -0.65
CA PHE A 40 -7.32 14.89 -0.88
C PHE A 40 -7.27 13.89 0.28
N PRO A 41 -8.42 13.30 0.67
CA PRO A 41 -8.44 12.25 1.67
C PRO A 41 -7.61 11.04 1.24
N GLU A 42 -6.93 10.44 2.22
CA GLU A 42 -6.05 9.29 2.06
C GLU A 42 -6.42 8.22 3.08
N ASN A 43 -6.34 6.95 2.67
CA ASN A 43 -6.70 5.84 3.53
C ASN A 43 -5.90 4.57 3.22
N SER A 44 -6.12 3.56 4.06
CA SER A 44 -5.65 2.19 3.85
C SER A 44 -4.15 2.06 3.56
N PRO A 45 -3.27 2.66 4.38
CA PRO A 45 -1.83 2.51 4.19
C PRO A 45 -1.39 1.08 4.50
N THR A 46 -0.44 0.58 3.71
CA THR A 46 0.23 -0.70 3.93
C THR A 46 1.74 -0.56 3.72
N TRP A 47 2.53 -1.19 4.58
CA TRP A 47 3.98 -1.17 4.52
C TRP A 47 4.51 -2.28 3.63
N SER A 48 5.53 -1.98 2.85
CA SER A 48 6.27 -3.02 2.13
C SER A 48 6.98 -3.95 3.13
N PRO A 49 7.22 -5.24 2.76
CA PRO A 49 7.88 -6.20 3.64
C PRO A 49 9.28 -5.77 4.11
N ASP A 50 9.99 -5.00 3.29
CA ASP A 50 11.31 -4.42 3.61
C ASP A 50 11.24 -3.11 4.42
N GLY A 51 10.02 -2.63 4.72
CA GLY A 51 9.76 -1.40 5.46
C GLY A 51 10.20 -0.11 4.75
N GLN A 52 10.57 -0.17 3.47
CA GLN A 52 11.09 0.99 2.73
C GLN A 52 9.99 1.83 2.05
N TRP A 53 8.81 1.26 1.87
CA TRP A 53 7.71 1.86 1.12
C TRP A 53 6.38 1.74 1.86
N ILE A 54 5.50 2.68 1.56
CA ILE A 54 4.11 2.71 1.99
C ILE A 54 3.26 2.83 0.73
N ALA A 55 2.36 1.87 0.51
CA ALA A 55 1.29 2.01 -0.48
C ALA A 55 0.02 2.46 0.23
N PHE A 56 -0.79 3.30 -0.40
CA PHE A 56 -2.01 3.86 0.18
C PHE A 56 -3.00 4.26 -0.91
N SER A 57 -4.29 4.38 -0.58
CA SER A 57 -5.28 4.94 -1.50
C SER A 57 -5.48 6.43 -1.24
N ARG A 58 -5.70 7.21 -2.31
CA ARG A 58 -5.97 8.65 -2.25
C ARG A 58 -7.07 9.01 -3.25
N PHE A 59 -8.03 9.84 -2.81
CA PHE A 59 -9.00 10.44 -3.72
C PHE A 59 -8.32 11.38 -4.71
N THR A 60 -8.83 11.50 -5.92
CA THR A 60 -8.27 12.38 -6.94
C THR A 60 -9.36 13.26 -7.56
N ASP A 61 -8.96 14.30 -8.31
CA ASP A 61 -9.90 15.24 -8.93
C ASP A 61 -10.77 14.56 -10.01
N PRO A 62 -12.02 15.01 -10.22
CA PRO A 62 -12.88 14.48 -11.27
C PRO A 62 -12.23 14.53 -12.68
N PRO A 63 -12.50 13.54 -13.55
CA PRO A 63 -13.44 12.43 -13.36
C PRO A 63 -12.88 11.28 -12.51
N ASP A 64 -11.66 11.40 -12.01
CA ASP A 64 -10.99 10.30 -11.31
C ASP A 64 -11.61 10.05 -9.93
N ASN A 65 -11.28 8.87 -9.38
CA ASN A 65 -11.83 8.32 -8.16
C ASN A 65 -10.71 8.07 -7.12
N ASN A 66 -10.79 6.99 -6.32
CA ASN A 66 -9.68 6.56 -5.48
C ASN A 66 -8.64 5.79 -6.27
N GLU A 67 -7.39 6.18 -6.08
CA GLU A 67 -6.27 5.61 -6.81
C GLU A 67 -5.20 5.15 -5.84
N VAL A 68 -4.42 4.16 -6.26
CA VAL A 68 -3.31 3.65 -5.45
C VAL A 68 -2.07 4.48 -5.71
N PHE A 69 -1.46 4.93 -4.61
CA PHE A 69 -0.19 5.63 -4.59
C PHE A 69 0.84 4.84 -3.79
N VAL A 70 2.11 5.14 -4.04
CA VAL A 70 3.24 4.66 -3.25
C VAL A 70 4.11 5.84 -2.85
N MET A 71 4.68 5.79 -1.65
CA MET A 71 5.70 6.70 -1.16
C MET A 71 6.75 5.94 -0.37
N THR A 72 7.91 6.54 -0.16
CA THR A 72 8.92 6.01 0.75
C THR A 72 8.42 6.03 2.20
N ALA A 73 9.05 5.23 3.06
CA ALA A 73 8.81 5.20 4.51
C ALA A 73 8.92 6.57 5.20
N THR A 74 9.67 7.51 4.60
CA THR A 74 9.86 8.88 5.11
C THR A 74 8.80 9.86 4.61
N GLY A 75 7.84 9.43 3.78
CA GLY A 75 6.81 10.27 3.17
C GLY A 75 7.22 10.93 1.85
N GLU A 76 8.43 10.66 1.36
CA GLU A 76 8.93 11.24 0.11
C GLU A 76 8.55 10.40 -1.11
N ARG A 77 8.71 10.98 -2.32
CA ARG A 77 8.53 10.31 -3.62
C ARG A 77 7.14 9.70 -3.83
N VAL A 78 6.11 10.42 -3.42
CA VAL A 78 4.71 10.06 -3.71
C VAL A 78 4.50 9.89 -5.22
N THR A 79 4.06 8.70 -5.64
CA THR A 79 3.85 8.32 -7.03
C THR A 79 2.51 7.61 -7.18
N ARG A 80 1.69 8.04 -8.15
CA ARG A 80 0.43 7.37 -8.52
C ARG A 80 0.71 6.13 -9.37
N LEU A 81 0.16 4.99 -8.97
CA LEU A 81 0.41 3.69 -9.61
C LEU A 81 -0.72 3.27 -10.55
N THR A 82 -1.97 3.61 -10.21
CA THR A 82 -3.17 3.30 -11.01
C THR A 82 -3.77 4.56 -11.63
N ARG A 83 -4.50 4.39 -12.73
CA ARG A 83 -5.27 5.43 -13.43
C ARG A 83 -6.45 4.75 -14.09
N ASP A 84 -7.49 4.47 -13.31
CA ASP A 84 -8.63 3.68 -13.75
C ASP A 84 -9.96 4.41 -13.46
N PRO A 85 -10.95 4.35 -14.37
CA PRO A 85 -12.29 4.85 -14.10
C PRO A 85 -13.01 4.18 -12.92
N ALA A 86 -12.58 2.99 -12.49
CA ALA A 86 -13.07 2.30 -11.29
C ALA A 86 -12.21 2.60 -10.05
N TYR A 87 -12.80 2.43 -8.86
CA TYR A 87 -12.10 2.68 -7.59
C TYR A 87 -10.99 1.66 -7.33
N ASP A 88 -9.77 2.14 -7.17
CA ASP A 88 -8.61 1.36 -6.74
C ASP A 88 -8.28 1.67 -5.27
N VAL A 89 -8.59 0.71 -4.39
CA VAL A 89 -8.46 0.85 -2.92
C VAL A 89 -7.82 -0.37 -2.28
N TRP A 90 -7.38 -0.24 -1.04
CA TRP A 90 -6.82 -1.32 -0.21
C TRP A 90 -5.61 -2.01 -0.86
N PRO A 91 -4.53 -1.26 -1.15
CA PRO A 91 -3.31 -1.89 -1.65
C PRO A 91 -2.76 -2.90 -0.66
N VAL A 92 -2.16 -3.96 -1.17
CA VAL A 92 -1.41 -4.96 -0.41
C VAL A 92 -0.06 -5.20 -1.07
N TRP A 93 0.97 -5.44 -0.26
CA TRP A 93 2.27 -5.86 -0.75
C TRP A 93 2.34 -7.38 -0.73
N LEU A 94 2.80 -7.96 -1.84
CA LEU A 94 3.19 -9.37 -1.84
C LEU A 94 4.58 -9.50 -1.21
N PRO A 95 4.81 -10.53 -0.37
CA PRO A 95 6.15 -10.87 0.03
C PRO A 95 6.99 -11.20 -1.22
N PRO A 96 8.31 -10.98 -1.19
CA PRO A 96 9.17 -11.44 -2.27
C PRO A 96 8.95 -12.95 -2.46
N LEU A 97 8.78 -13.38 -3.72
CA LEU A 97 8.75 -14.79 -4.06
C LEU A 97 10.09 -15.40 -3.62
N GLU A 98 10.06 -16.34 -2.68
CA GLU A 98 11.26 -17.11 -2.37
C GLU A 98 11.68 -17.87 -3.63
N SER A 99 12.85 -17.53 -4.17
CA SER A 99 13.48 -18.36 -5.19
C SER A 99 13.85 -19.68 -4.53
N ARG A 100 13.17 -20.76 -4.92
CA ARG A 100 13.59 -22.13 -4.64
C ARG A 100 14.89 -22.45 -5.38
#